data_AF-D4K0Z6-F1
#
_entry.id   AF-D4K0Z6-F1
#
_cell.length_a   1.000
_cell.length_b   1.000
_cell.length_c   1.000
_cell.angle_alpha   90.00
_cell.angle_beta   90.00
_cell.angle_gamma   90.00
#
_symmetry.space_group_name_H-M   'P 1'
#
loop_
_entity.id
_entity.type
_entity.pdbx_description
1 polymer ?
#
loop_
_entity_poly.entity_id
_entity_poly.type
_entity_poly.pdbx_seq_one_letter_code
_entity_poly.pdbx_strand_id
1 'polypeptide(L)'
;MKIEMTPEEHARLHRRRGRQALGLVIAVLVLIGVLTVLHAGVNAVAKLFDDTAQKQEYEDKLEGLVLFDPVPFEGIENIDDLTLREAAVWGCVYSIQETQGGFDGYNTDPDTEQLLIPSVDVDAYLAKLVGPSFRMTHKTFEMEDMTIEFDDTTQCYKIPVTGSVGSYRATVTKLFKKDGLLHVTVGYIPNQNATDSILTTTSDTPVKYMDYLFSRQSGSWYLTGLTESETKPESTAASTASEPAMMADSEVQDAILATGGETPAGSDAASSEAAAAGEEADSTAESEAASDAEPQAESAASAAA
;
A
#
# COMPACT_ATOMS: atom_id res chain seq x y z
N MET A 1 -28.04 74.23 46.49
CA MET A 1 -26.61 74.25 46.89
C MET A 1 -25.83 73.58 45.77
N LYS A 2 -25.14 74.34 44.92
CA LYS A 2 -24.31 73.77 43.83
C LYS A 2 -23.00 73.31 44.46
N ILE A 3 -22.69 72.03 44.33
CA ILE A 3 -21.38 71.48 44.71
C ILE A 3 -20.43 71.86 43.58
N GLU A 4 -19.85 73.05 43.68
CA GLU A 4 -18.76 73.46 42.80
C GLU A 4 -17.50 72.70 43.23
N MET A 5 -17.23 71.58 42.56
CA MET A 5 -15.93 70.91 42.65
C MET A 5 -14.87 71.84 42.08
N THR A 6 -13.88 72.17 42.90
CA THR A 6 -12.75 73.00 42.48
C THR A 6 -11.84 72.21 41.53
N PRO A 7 -11.23 72.87 40.52
CA PRO A 7 -10.38 72.20 39.52
C PRO A 7 -9.17 71.46 40.13
N GLU A 8 -8.78 71.82 41.36
CA GLU A 8 -7.72 71.15 42.12
C GLU A 8 -8.11 69.73 42.61
N GLU A 9 -9.39 69.46 42.88
CA GLU A 9 -9.87 68.12 43.24
C GLU A 9 -9.89 67.16 42.04
N HIS A 10 -10.20 67.68 40.84
CA HIS A 10 -10.14 66.92 39.58
C HIS A 10 -8.71 66.43 39.26
N ALA A 11 -7.69 67.26 39.50
CA ALA A 11 -6.29 66.92 39.22
C ALA A 11 -5.75 65.81 40.15
N ARG A 12 -6.18 65.78 41.42
CA ARG A 12 -5.77 64.74 42.39
C ARG A 12 -6.44 63.39 42.12
N LEU A 13 -7.69 63.40 41.69
CA LEU A 13 -8.42 62.19 41.26
C LEU A 13 -7.83 61.59 39.98
N HIS A 14 -7.46 62.42 39.00
CA HIS A 14 -6.83 61.95 37.74
C HIS A 14 -5.49 61.25 37.98
N ARG A 15 -4.63 61.73 38.90
CA ARG A 15 -3.36 61.08 39.23
C ARG A 15 -3.51 59.75 39.98
N ARG A 16 -4.61 59.52 40.71
CA ARG A 16 -4.92 58.21 41.32
C ARG A 16 -5.51 57.24 40.30
N ARG A 17 -6.46 57.69 39.48
CA ARG A 17 -7.06 56.88 38.41
C ARG A 17 -6.04 56.49 37.33
N GLY A 18 -5.10 57.37 37.00
CA GLY A 18 -4.01 57.06 36.06
C GLY A 18 -3.08 55.94 36.53
N ARG A 19 -2.78 55.87 37.84
CA ARG A 19 -1.97 54.77 38.41
C ARG A 19 -2.75 53.46 38.51
N GLN A 20 -4.05 53.51 38.77
CA GLN A 20 -4.92 52.34 38.76
C GLN A 20 -5.10 51.78 37.35
N ALA A 21 -5.28 52.64 36.35
CA ALA A 21 -5.36 52.24 34.95
C ALA A 21 -4.04 51.61 34.48
N LEU A 22 -2.89 52.19 34.84
CA LEU A 22 -1.58 51.62 34.51
C LEU A 22 -1.37 50.24 35.17
N GLY A 23 -1.74 50.11 36.46
CA GLY A 23 -1.66 48.83 37.16
C GLY A 23 -2.56 47.75 36.55
N LEU A 24 -3.77 48.13 36.09
CA LEU A 24 -4.67 47.22 35.38
C LEU A 24 -4.08 46.77 34.04
N VAL A 25 -3.50 47.68 33.26
CA VAL A 25 -2.84 47.33 31.99
C VAL A 25 -1.69 46.35 32.22
N ILE A 26 -0.85 46.59 33.23
CA ILE A 26 0.23 45.66 33.58
C ILE A 26 -0.34 44.31 34.01
N ALA A 27 -1.38 44.28 34.84
CA ALA A 27 -2.01 43.03 35.26
C ALA A 27 -2.59 42.23 34.08
N VAL A 28 -3.21 42.90 33.11
CA VAL A 28 -3.73 42.28 31.88
C VAL A 28 -2.59 41.73 31.03
N LEU A 29 -1.50 42.48 30.86
CA LEU A 29 -0.33 42.01 30.11
C LEU A 29 0.33 40.79 30.77
N VAL A 30 0.43 40.77 32.09
CA VAL A 30 0.91 39.61 32.85
C VAL A 30 -0.03 38.41 32.67
N LEU A 31 -1.35 38.63 32.73
CA LEU A 31 -2.33 37.56 32.51
C LEU A 31 -2.20 36.95 31.11
N ILE A 32 -2.11 37.79 30.08
CA ILE A 32 -1.88 37.35 28.69
C ILE A 32 -0.57 36.58 28.60
N GLY A 33 0.51 37.08 29.20
CA GLY A 33 1.81 36.40 29.24
C GLY A 33 1.77 35.03 29.93
N VAL A 34 1.00 34.88 31.00
CA VAL A 34 0.82 33.57 31.67
C VAL A 34 0.03 32.61 30.76
N LEU A 35 -1.05 33.08 30.13
CA LEU A 35 -1.85 32.26 29.21
C LEU A 35 -1.05 31.79 28.00
N THR A 36 -0.22 32.66 27.42
CA THR A 36 0.63 32.29 26.27
C THR A 36 1.68 31.26 26.66
N VAL A 37 2.31 31.40 27.83
CA VAL A 37 3.29 30.40 28.33
C VAL A 37 2.62 29.05 28.61
N LEU A 38 1.41 29.04 29.19
CA LEU A 38 0.66 27.81 29.42
C LEU A 38 0.28 27.12 28.10
N HIS A 39 -0.25 27.86 27.13
CA HIS A 39 -0.56 27.32 25.80
C HIS A 39 0.69 26.80 25.09
N ALA A 40 1.80 27.54 25.15
CA ALA A 40 3.07 27.12 24.56
C ALA A 40 3.62 25.86 25.25
N GLY A 41 3.49 25.76 26.58
CA GLY A 41 3.90 24.58 27.34
C GLY A 41 3.08 23.35 26.98
N VAL A 42 1.75 23.47 26.93
CA VAL A 42 0.86 22.35 26.54
C VAL A 42 1.10 21.93 25.10
N ASN A 43 1.26 22.87 24.17
CA ASN A 43 1.58 22.56 22.77
C ASN A 43 2.97 21.93 22.61
N ALA A 44 3.96 22.34 23.40
CA ALA A 44 5.30 21.74 23.37
C ALA A 44 5.26 20.29 23.86
N VAL A 45 4.51 20.01 24.94
CA VAL A 45 4.30 18.64 25.43
C VAL A 45 3.51 17.82 24.42
N ALA A 46 2.44 18.37 23.85
CA ALA A 46 1.65 17.70 22.81
C ALA A 46 2.52 17.32 21.60
N LYS A 47 3.37 18.24 21.12
CA LYS A 47 4.31 17.97 20.01
C LYS A 47 5.37 16.91 20.34
N LEU A 48 5.77 16.78 21.61
CA LEU A 48 6.72 15.74 22.02
C LEU A 48 6.11 14.34 22.02
N PHE A 49 4.78 14.24 22.10
CA PHE A 49 4.03 12.99 21.98
C PHE A 49 3.30 12.87 20.63
N ASP A 50 3.49 13.83 19.73
CA ASP A 50 2.90 13.82 18.41
C ASP A 50 3.76 12.96 17.48
N ASP A 51 3.56 11.65 17.57
CA ASP A 51 4.18 10.68 16.70
C ASP A 51 3.47 10.60 15.33
N THR A 52 2.51 11.48 15.02
CA THR A 52 1.72 11.41 13.77
C THR A 52 2.62 11.49 12.54
N ALA A 53 3.57 12.42 12.52
CA ALA A 53 4.51 12.57 11.41
C ALA A 53 5.45 11.36 11.28
N GLN A 54 5.90 10.80 12.41
CA GLN A 54 6.73 9.58 12.40
C GLN A 54 5.92 8.38 11.91
N LYS A 55 4.67 8.22 12.35
CA LYS A 55 3.76 7.16 11.89
C LYS A 55 3.60 7.20 10.39
N GLN A 56 3.27 8.37 9.84
CA GLN A 56 3.11 8.56 8.41
C GLN A 56 4.40 8.23 7.64
N GLU A 57 5.57 8.65 8.13
CA GLU A 57 6.85 8.29 7.51
C GLU A 57 7.07 6.76 7.46
N TYR A 58 6.65 6.03 8.50
CA TYR A 58 6.72 4.56 8.49
C TYR A 58 5.61 3.90 7.68
N GLU A 59 4.42 4.51 7.58
CA GLU A 59 3.35 4.07 6.66
C GLU A 59 3.87 4.09 5.23
N ASP A 60 4.38 5.24 4.77
CA ASP A 60 4.91 5.42 3.40
C ASP A 60 6.09 4.47 3.12
N LYS A 61 6.95 4.23 4.12
CA LYS A 61 8.08 3.30 3.98
C LYS A 61 7.64 1.84 3.89
N LEU A 62 6.62 1.45 4.64
CA LEU A 62 6.18 0.06 4.76
C LEU A 62 5.10 -0.30 3.75
N GLU A 63 4.52 0.68 3.06
CA GLU A 63 3.43 0.49 2.12
C GLU A 63 3.73 -0.56 1.05
N GLY A 64 4.89 -0.46 0.40
CA GLY A 64 5.31 -1.46 -0.59
C GLY A 64 5.39 -2.88 -0.04
N LEU A 65 5.77 -3.05 1.23
CA LEU A 65 5.81 -4.37 1.87
C LEU A 65 4.41 -4.84 2.28
N VAL A 66 3.58 -3.97 2.85
CA VAL A 66 2.20 -4.29 3.24
C VAL A 66 1.36 -4.71 2.04
N LEU A 67 1.63 -4.13 0.88
CA LEU A 67 0.94 -4.38 -0.38
C LEU A 67 0.90 -5.87 -0.76
N PHE A 68 1.98 -6.60 -0.48
CA PHE A 68 2.16 -8.03 -0.80
C PHE A 68 1.99 -8.96 0.39
N ASP A 69 1.73 -8.41 1.59
CA ASP A 69 1.56 -9.20 2.82
C ASP A 69 2.61 -10.32 3.02
N PRO A 70 3.91 -9.97 3.14
CA PRO A 70 4.96 -10.96 3.33
C PRO A 70 4.72 -11.82 4.58
N VAL A 71 5.14 -13.08 4.46
CA VAL A 71 5.18 -14.00 5.59
C VAL A 71 6.16 -13.48 6.65
N PRO A 72 5.87 -13.62 7.96
CA PRO A 72 6.81 -13.28 9.03
C PRO A 72 8.20 -13.89 8.83
N PHE A 73 9.24 -13.10 9.07
CA PHE A 73 10.64 -13.49 8.93
C PHE A 73 11.51 -12.83 10.00
N GLU A 74 12.58 -13.52 10.40
CA GLU A 74 13.60 -12.99 11.31
C GLU A 74 14.91 -12.82 10.54
N GLY A 75 15.35 -11.58 10.31
CA GLY A 75 16.46 -11.28 9.42
C GLY A 75 15.99 -11.04 7.99
N ILE A 76 16.40 -9.93 7.39
CA ILE A 76 15.95 -9.54 6.05
C ILE A 76 16.42 -10.53 4.97
N GLU A 77 17.50 -11.26 5.22
CA GLU A 77 18.01 -12.33 4.38
C GLU A 77 17.07 -13.54 4.26
N ASN A 78 16.08 -13.66 5.15
CA ASN A 78 15.15 -14.79 5.19
C ASN A 78 13.78 -14.46 4.56
N ILE A 79 13.59 -13.25 4.05
CA ILE A 79 12.41 -12.93 3.25
C ILE A 79 12.46 -13.70 1.93
N ASP A 80 11.28 -14.04 1.41
CA ASP A 80 11.20 -14.60 0.06
C ASP A 80 11.68 -13.59 -1.00
N ASP A 81 12.59 -14.05 -1.88
CA ASP A 81 13.23 -13.23 -2.91
C ASP A 81 12.22 -12.63 -3.89
N LEU A 82 11.13 -13.35 -4.21
CA LEU A 82 10.08 -12.85 -5.09
C LEU A 82 9.28 -11.78 -4.35
N THR A 83 8.77 -12.07 -3.15
CA THR A 83 8.00 -11.09 -2.36
C THR A 83 8.78 -9.80 -2.11
N LEU A 84 10.09 -9.90 -1.80
CA LEU A 84 10.92 -8.72 -1.61
C LEU A 84 11.05 -7.91 -2.91
N ARG A 85 11.22 -8.56 -4.06
CA ARG A 85 11.34 -7.89 -5.35
C ARG A 85 10.05 -7.19 -5.74
N GLU A 86 8.92 -7.86 -5.55
CA GLU A 86 7.59 -7.29 -5.81
C GLU A 86 7.37 -6.05 -4.94
N ALA A 87 7.62 -6.17 -3.64
CA ALA A 87 7.50 -5.07 -2.70
C ALA A 87 8.45 -3.91 -2.99
N ALA A 88 9.69 -4.20 -3.40
CA ALA A 88 10.67 -3.16 -3.74
C ALA A 88 10.27 -2.39 -5.00
N VAL A 89 9.84 -3.08 -6.05
CA VAL A 89 9.45 -2.46 -7.33
C VAL A 89 8.18 -1.63 -7.15
N TRP A 90 7.14 -2.20 -6.57
CA TRP A 90 5.87 -1.46 -6.38
C TRP A 90 5.93 -0.43 -5.28
N GLY A 91 6.68 -0.68 -4.21
CA GLY A 91 6.99 0.33 -3.20
C GLY A 91 7.72 1.53 -3.78
N CYS A 92 8.63 1.31 -4.73
CA CYS A 92 9.28 2.38 -5.49
C CYS A 92 8.26 3.14 -6.36
N VAL A 93 7.45 2.44 -7.15
CA VAL A 93 6.39 3.02 -8.01
C VAL A 93 5.40 3.87 -7.21
N TYR A 94 4.96 3.38 -6.05
CA TYR A 94 4.08 4.12 -5.15
C TYR A 94 4.78 5.34 -4.54
N SER A 95 6.02 5.14 -4.04
CA SER A 95 6.81 6.23 -3.48
C SER A 95 7.02 7.36 -4.49
N ILE A 96 7.26 7.05 -5.77
CA ILE A 96 7.38 8.05 -6.84
C ILE A 96 6.06 8.82 -7.01
N GLN A 97 4.92 8.13 -7.08
CA GLN A 97 3.62 8.79 -7.23
C GLN A 97 3.33 9.75 -6.09
N GLU A 98 3.51 9.29 -4.85
CA GLU A 98 3.12 10.06 -3.67
C GLU A 98 4.14 11.15 -3.33
N THR A 99 5.44 10.87 -3.45
CA THR A 99 6.49 11.81 -3.03
C THR A 99 7.00 12.74 -4.14
N GLN A 100 6.96 12.29 -5.40
CA GLN A 100 7.41 13.08 -6.55
C GLN A 100 6.27 13.69 -7.35
N GLY A 101 5.02 13.31 -7.06
CA GLY A 101 3.83 13.86 -7.70
C GLY A 101 3.52 13.25 -9.07
N GLY A 102 4.10 12.09 -9.39
CA GLY A 102 3.83 11.35 -10.62
C GLY A 102 5.08 10.88 -11.36
N PHE A 103 4.89 10.43 -12.61
CA PHE A 103 5.92 9.81 -13.44
C PHE A 103 6.50 10.72 -14.52
N ASP A 104 6.29 12.04 -14.46
CA ASP A 104 6.71 12.99 -15.49
C ASP A 104 8.24 12.99 -15.75
N GLY A 105 9.04 12.54 -14.77
CA GLY A 105 10.49 12.39 -14.88
C GLY A 105 10.97 11.05 -15.44
N TYR A 106 10.06 10.13 -15.73
CA TYR A 106 10.35 8.76 -16.15
C TYR A 106 10.01 8.55 -17.63
N ASN A 107 10.77 7.69 -18.30
CA ASN A 107 10.51 7.34 -19.68
C ASN A 107 9.44 6.26 -19.77
N THR A 108 8.74 6.21 -20.89
CA THR A 108 7.90 5.08 -21.27
C THR A 108 8.52 4.33 -22.44
N ASP A 109 8.28 3.02 -22.48
CA ASP A 109 8.65 2.16 -23.59
C ASP A 109 7.88 2.62 -24.86
N PRO A 110 8.58 2.86 -25.98
CA PRO A 110 7.96 3.40 -27.19
C PRO A 110 6.98 2.45 -27.88
N ASP A 111 7.10 1.14 -27.63
CA ASP A 111 6.30 0.11 -28.29
C ASP A 111 5.12 -0.32 -27.42
N THR A 112 5.32 -0.38 -26.10
CA THR A 112 4.31 -0.90 -25.15
C THR A 112 3.67 0.16 -24.27
N GLU A 113 4.17 1.40 -24.31
CA GLU A 113 3.76 2.50 -23.41
C GLU A 113 3.93 2.18 -21.92
N GLN A 114 4.72 1.15 -21.58
CA GLN A 114 5.00 0.76 -20.21
C GLN A 114 5.97 1.75 -19.57
N LEU A 115 5.76 2.06 -18.29
CA LEU A 115 6.63 2.94 -17.53
C LEU A 115 7.98 2.25 -17.28
N LEU A 116 9.07 2.95 -17.55
CA LEU A 116 10.43 2.47 -17.32
C LEU A 116 10.97 2.98 -15.98
N ILE A 117 11.07 2.09 -14.99
CA ILE A 117 11.66 2.39 -13.68
C ILE A 117 13.10 1.87 -13.63
N PRO A 118 14.11 2.74 -13.48
CA PRO A 118 15.49 2.31 -13.33
C PRO A 118 15.70 1.47 -12.06
N SER A 119 16.52 0.41 -12.17
CA SER A 119 16.98 -0.40 -11.03
C SER A 119 17.55 0.44 -9.89
N VAL A 120 18.25 1.53 -10.20
CA VAL A 120 18.84 2.45 -9.22
C VAL A 120 17.79 3.06 -8.28
N ASP A 121 16.59 3.34 -8.77
CA ASP A 121 15.51 3.91 -7.96
C ASP A 121 14.87 2.84 -7.06
N VAL A 122 14.78 1.61 -7.55
CA VAL A 122 14.34 0.45 -6.76
C VAL A 122 15.35 0.16 -5.64
N ASP A 123 16.64 0.18 -5.96
CA ASP A 123 17.72 0.02 -4.99
C ASP A 123 17.75 1.17 -3.98
N ALA A 124 17.48 2.41 -4.41
CA ALA A 124 17.40 3.56 -3.52
C ALA A 124 16.22 3.45 -2.55
N TYR A 125 15.07 2.96 -3.02
CA TYR A 125 13.92 2.65 -2.18
C TYR A 125 14.28 1.56 -1.16
N LEU A 126 14.85 0.46 -1.63
CA LEU A 126 15.22 -0.68 -0.79
C LEU A 126 16.29 -0.29 0.25
N ALA A 127 17.29 0.49 -0.14
CA ALA A 127 18.31 1.00 0.78
C ALA A 127 17.73 1.88 1.90
N LYS A 128 16.63 2.59 1.66
CA LYS A 128 15.91 3.33 2.72
C LYS A 128 15.16 2.40 3.66
N LEU A 129 14.66 1.28 3.17
CA LEU A 129 13.88 0.31 3.95
C LEU A 129 14.76 -0.63 4.76
N VAL A 130 15.69 -1.34 4.12
CA VAL A 130 16.48 -2.44 4.71
C VAL A 130 17.95 -2.08 4.94
N GLY A 131 18.37 -0.93 4.45
CA GLY A 131 19.72 -0.39 4.65
C GLY A 131 20.63 -0.49 3.43
N PRO A 132 21.67 0.35 3.36
CA PRO A 132 22.51 0.54 2.18
C PRO A 132 23.43 -0.66 1.85
N SER A 133 23.54 -1.62 2.77
CA SER A 133 24.38 -2.81 2.57
C SER A 133 23.64 -3.94 1.86
N PHE A 134 22.30 -3.89 1.85
CA PHE A 134 21.49 -4.89 1.18
C PHE A 134 21.49 -4.63 -0.33
N ARG A 135 21.61 -5.70 -1.11
CA ARG A 135 21.47 -5.65 -2.57
C ARG A 135 20.53 -6.75 -3.02
N MET A 136 19.52 -6.36 -3.75
CA MET A 136 18.60 -7.29 -4.38
C MET A 136 19.18 -7.76 -5.72
N THR A 137 18.81 -8.97 -6.12
CA THR A 137 19.05 -9.40 -7.50
C THR A 137 17.87 -8.99 -8.36
N HIS A 138 18.09 -8.11 -9.34
CA HIS A 138 17.08 -7.73 -10.32
C HIS A 138 16.89 -8.84 -11.36
N LYS A 139 15.63 -9.25 -11.58
CA LYS A 139 15.21 -10.17 -12.65
C LYS A 139 13.75 -9.91 -12.97
N THR A 140 13.32 -10.35 -14.14
CA THR A 140 11.91 -10.49 -14.51
C THR A 140 11.18 -11.38 -13.51
N PHE A 141 9.92 -11.05 -13.22
CA PHE A 141 9.07 -11.84 -12.35
C PHE A 141 7.61 -11.77 -12.83
N GLU A 142 6.85 -12.80 -12.49
CA GLU A 142 5.45 -12.96 -12.87
C GLU A 142 4.59 -12.91 -11.61
N MET A 143 3.53 -12.12 -11.66
CA MET A 143 2.43 -12.08 -10.71
C MET A 143 1.20 -12.76 -11.32
N GLU A 144 0.17 -12.97 -10.48
CA GLU A 144 -1.07 -13.65 -10.85
C GLU A 144 -1.70 -13.14 -12.16
N ASP A 145 -1.72 -11.82 -12.38
CA ASP A 145 -2.34 -11.21 -13.56
C ASP A 145 -1.37 -10.42 -14.47
N MET A 146 -0.06 -10.43 -14.18
CA MET A 146 0.87 -9.53 -14.85
C MET A 146 2.33 -9.97 -14.79
N THR A 147 3.09 -9.71 -15.86
CA THR A 147 4.54 -9.94 -15.90
C THR A 147 5.27 -8.60 -15.84
N ILE A 148 6.21 -8.49 -14.91
CA ILE A 148 7.12 -7.34 -14.82
C ILE A 148 8.45 -7.73 -15.45
N GLU A 149 8.70 -7.21 -16.65
CA GLU A 149 9.96 -7.44 -17.38
C GLU A 149 11.08 -6.58 -16.82
N PHE A 150 12.25 -7.18 -16.61
CA PHE A 150 13.49 -6.46 -16.34
C PHE A 150 14.40 -6.53 -17.57
N ASP A 151 14.75 -5.38 -18.12
CA ASP A 151 15.70 -5.29 -19.22
C ASP A 151 17.11 -5.14 -18.68
N ASP A 152 17.93 -6.19 -18.83
CA ASP A 152 19.33 -6.21 -18.40
C ASP A 152 20.20 -5.17 -19.15
N THR A 153 19.82 -4.75 -20.35
CA THR A 153 20.61 -3.81 -21.16
C THR A 153 20.44 -2.37 -20.70
N THR A 154 19.20 -1.96 -20.42
CA THR A 154 18.87 -0.62 -19.93
C THR A 154 18.83 -0.54 -18.41
N GLN A 155 18.87 -1.69 -17.73
CA GLN A 155 18.75 -1.81 -16.26
C GLN A 155 17.45 -1.19 -15.73
N CYS A 156 16.35 -1.37 -16.47
CA CYS A 156 15.03 -0.82 -16.17
C CYS A 156 13.97 -1.92 -16.04
N TYR A 157 13.03 -1.73 -15.12
CA TYR A 157 11.78 -2.48 -15.04
C TYR A 157 10.72 -1.84 -15.92
N LYS A 158 9.98 -2.66 -16.66
CA LYS A 158 8.81 -2.23 -17.41
C LYS A 158 7.55 -2.46 -16.59
N ILE A 159 6.96 -1.36 -16.15
CA ILE A 159 5.77 -1.35 -15.31
C ILE A 159 4.56 -1.01 -16.18
N PRO A 160 3.62 -1.93 -16.38
CA PRO A 160 2.36 -1.62 -17.04
C PRO A 160 1.50 -0.73 -16.13
N VAL A 161 0.92 0.32 -16.72
CA VAL A 161 0.19 1.37 -15.99
C VAL A 161 -1.28 0.99 -15.73
N THR A 162 -1.71 -0.20 -16.18
CA THR A 162 -3.13 -0.57 -16.32
C THR A 162 -3.69 -1.53 -15.27
N GLY A 163 -2.92 -1.87 -14.22
CA GLY A 163 -3.32 -2.83 -13.18
C GLY A 163 -3.54 -2.21 -11.79
N SER A 164 -4.58 -2.66 -11.07
CA SER A 164 -4.64 -2.50 -9.62
C SER A 164 -3.70 -3.51 -9.00
N VAL A 165 -2.76 -3.07 -8.17
CA VAL A 165 -1.76 -3.96 -7.57
C VAL A 165 -1.86 -3.89 -6.07
N GLY A 166 -1.85 -5.08 -5.46
CA GLY A 166 -1.78 -5.24 -4.03
C GLY A 166 -3.11 -5.33 -3.32
N SER A 167 -3.12 -6.14 -2.26
CA SER A 167 -4.34 -6.48 -1.53
C SER A 167 -4.61 -5.56 -0.35
N TYR A 168 -3.60 -4.85 0.15
CA TYR A 168 -3.70 -4.08 1.39
C TYR A 168 -3.01 -2.73 1.31
N ARG A 169 -3.50 -1.79 2.12
CA ARG A 169 -2.83 -0.53 2.47
C ARG A 169 -2.37 -0.54 3.93
N ALA A 170 -1.31 0.18 4.20
CA ALA A 170 -0.69 0.27 5.52
C ALA A 170 -1.35 1.33 6.40
N THR A 171 -1.53 1.04 7.69
CA THR A 171 -1.70 2.08 8.72
C THR A 171 -0.91 1.76 9.97
N VAL A 172 -0.09 2.69 10.44
CA VAL A 172 0.76 2.51 11.62
C VAL A 172 -0.02 2.91 12.86
N THR A 173 -0.40 1.91 13.64
CA THR A 173 -1.19 2.12 14.86
C THR A 173 -0.31 2.48 16.05
N LYS A 174 0.88 1.88 16.16
CA LYS A 174 1.74 2.00 17.33
C LYS A 174 3.21 1.97 16.96
N LEU A 175 4.01 2.83 17.60
CA LEU A 175 5.46 2.76 17.60
C LEU A 175 5.92 2.57 19.04
N PHE A 176 6.80 1.61 19.28
CA PHE A 176 7.41 1.42 20.59
C PHE A 176 8.79 0.79 20.47
N LYS A 177 9.65 1.05 21.45
CA LYS A 177 10.99 0.44 21.49
C LYS A 177 10.98 -0.70 22.49
N LYS A 178 11.45 -1.86 22.07
CA LYS A 178 11.58 -3.07 22.89
C LYS A 178 12.85 -3.79 22.47
N ASP A 179 13.61 -4.27 23.45
CA ASP A 179 14.85 -5.04 23.24
C ASP A 179 15.91 -4.35 22.34
N GLY A 180 15.90 -3.01 22.27
CA GLY A 180 16.81 -2.22 21.43
C GLY A 180 16.35 -2.06 19.97
N LEU A 181 15.24 -2.70 19.59
CA LEU A 181 14.59 -2.54 18.29
C LEU A 181 13.41 -1.56 18.41
N LEU A 182 13.10 -0.90 17.28
CA LEU A 182 11.87 -0.14 17.12
C LEU A 182 10.82 -1.07 16.50
N HIS A 183 9.76 -1.35 17.25
CA HIS A 183 8.59 -2.08 16.79
C HIS A 183 7.59 -1.08 16.22
N VAL A 184 7.20 -1.32 14.97
CA VAL A 184 6.18 -0.55 14.26
C VAL A 184 5.01 -1.49 14.00
N THR A 185 3.92 -1.31 14.75
CA THR A 185 2.70 -2.11 14.57
C THR A 185 1.87 -1.52 13.44
N VAL A 186 1.75 -2.28 12.37
CA VAL A 186 1.03 -1.91 11.15
C VAL A 186 -0.24 -2.72 11.03
N GLY A 187 -1.35 -2.02 10.84
CA GLY A 187 -2.63 -2.57 10.45
C GLY A 187 -2.74 -2.66 8.92
N TYR A 188 -3.29 -3.77 8.45
CA TYR A 188 -3.54 -4.05 7.04
C TYR A 188 -4.99 -3.79 6.74
N ILE A 189 -5.28 -2.82 5.88
CA ILE A 189 -6.65 -2.51 5.45
C ILE A 189 -6.82 -3.01 4.01
N PRO A 190 -7.81 -3.84 3.70
CA PRO A 190 -8.00 -4.37 2.35
C PRO A 190 -8.25 -3.27 1.32
N ASN A 191 -7.56 -3.35 0.18
CA ASN A 191 -7.86 -2.55 -1.00
C ASN A 191 -9.12 -3.11 -1.66
N GLN A 192 -10.12 -2.25 -1.91
CA GLN A 192 -11.32 -2.65 -2.63
C GLN A 192 -10.95 -2.79 -4.10
N ASN A 193 -10.76 -4.02 -4.58
CA ASN A 193 -10.69 -4.28 -6.02
C ASN A 193 -12.06 -3.99 -6.62
N ALA A 194 -12.11 -3.17 -7.67
CA ALA A 194 -13.33 -2.69 -8.31
C ALA A 194 -14.27 -3.81 -8.82
N THR A 195 -13.80 -5.05 -8.87
CA THR A 195 -14.52 -6.24 -9.31
C THR A 195 -15.26 -6.98 -8.21
N ASP A 196 -14.92 -6.79 -6.93
CA ASP A 196 -15.49 -7.57 -5.83
C ASP A 196 -16.41 -6.73 -4.94
N SER A 197 -17.71 -6.82 -5.25
CA SER A 197 -18.86 -6.48 -4.40
C SER A 197 -19.41 -5.05 -4.44
N ILE A 198 -20.53 -4.93 -5.16
CA ILE A 198 -21.50 -3.82 -5.12
C ILE A 198 -22.11 -3.61 -3.70
N LEU A 199 -21.87 -4.53 -2.76
CA LEU A 199 -22.46 -4.53 -1.41
C LEU A 199 -21.47 -4.43 -0.25
N THR A 200 -20.16 -4.36 -0.48
CA THR A 200 -19.19 -4.27 0.63
C THR A 200 -19.03 -2.82 1.06
N THR A 201 -19.35 -2.54 2.32
CA THR A 201 -19.09 -1.24 2.95
C THR A 201 -17.58 -1.07 3.07
N THR A 202 -17.03 0.02 2.54
CA THR A 202 -15.62 0.39 2.73
C THR A 202 -15.34 0.45 4.24
N SER A 203 -14.56 -0.48 4.75
CA SER A 203 -14.13 -0.46 6.15
C SER A 203 -12.69 0.02 6.21
N ASP A 204 -12.46 1.13 6.90
CA ASP A 204 -11.11 1.64 7.19
C ASP A 204 -10.49 0.93 8.39
N THR A 205 -11.10 -0.16 8.86
CA THR A 205 -10.63 -0.96 9.98
C THR A 205 -9.59 -1.98 9.50
N PRO A 206 -8.41 -2.05 10.13
CA PRO A 206 -7.45 -3.08 9.82
C PRO A 206 -7.99 -4.48 10.15
N VAL A 207 -7.80 -5.43 9.22
CA VAL A 207 -8.21 -6.84 9.40
C VAL A 207 -7.08 -7.70 9.97
N LYS A 208 -5.84 -7.24 9.86
CA LYS A 208 -4.62 -7.94 10.28
C LYS A 208 -3.61 -6.93 10.83
N TYR A 209 -2.79 -7.37 11.78
CA TYR A 209 -1.74 -6.56 12.39
C TYR A 209 -0.41 -7.29 12.40
N MET A 210 0.65 -6.60 11.96
CA MET A 210 2.01 -7.10 11.99
C MET A 210 2.93 -6.11 12.69
N ASP A 211 3.92 -6.62 13.42
CA ASP A 211 4.96 -5.85 14.05
C ASP A 211 6.24 -5.92 13.19
N TYR A 212 6.61 -4.77 12.63
CA TYR A 212 7.83 -4.58 11.86
C TYR A 212 8.97 -4.20 12.80
N LEU A 213 10.08 -4.93 12.70
CA LEU A 213 11.22 -4.83 13.59
C LEU A 213 12.33 -4.03 12.92
N PHE A 214 12.59 -2.83 13.43
CA PHE A 214 13.67 -1.97 12.94
C PHE A 214 14.86 -1.98 13.89
N SER A 215 16.06 -2.13 13.33
CA SER A 215 17.33 -1.98 14.05
C SER A 215 18.01 -0.68 13.65
N ARG A 216 18.69 -0.05 14.61
CA ARG A 216 19.38 1.22 14.37
C ARG A 216 20.80 0.96 13.85
N GLN A 217 21.07 1.39 12.63
CA GLN A 217 22.42 1.35 12.03
C GLN A 217 22.82 2.75 11.59
N SER A 218 24.03 3.18 11.95
CA SER A 218 24.60 4.48 11.52
C SER A 218 23.69 5.71 11.77
N GLY A 219 22.82 5.64 12.77
CA GLY A 219 21.91 6.72 13.14
C GLY A 219 20.48 6.59 12.61
N SER A 220 20.24 5.74 11.61
CA SER A 220 18.93 5.49 10.96
C SER A 220 18.34 4.14 11.35
N TRP A 221 17.02 4.00 11.23
CA TRP A 221 16.29 2.76 11.49
C TRP A 221 16.09 1.99 10.19
N TYR A 222 16.44 0.71 10.17
CA TYR A 222 16.30 -0.17 9.02
C TYR A 222 15.55 -1.44 9.41
N LEU A 223 14.69 -1.91 8.51
CA LEU A 223 13.89 -3.11 8.69
C LEU A 223 14.81 -4.33 8.77
N THR A 224 14.59 -5.14 9.80
CA THR A 224 15.37 -6.36 10.09
C THR A 224 14.51 -7.60 10.23
N GLY A 225 13.21 -7.45 10.48
CA GLY A 225 12.32 -8.58 10.65
C GLY A 225 10.86 -8.16 10.69
N LEU A 226 10.00 -9.16 10.62
CA LEU A 226 8.55 -9.03 10.62
C LEU A 226 7.96 -10.16 11.46
N THR A 227 7.09 -9.82 12.40
CA THR A 227 6.41 -10.79 13.27
C THR A 227 4.92 -10.49 13.36
N GLU A 228 4.09 -11.51 13.60
CA GLU A 228 2.68 -11.27 13.91
C GLU A 228 2.54 -10.44 15.18
N SER A 229 1.70 -9.40 15.12
CA SER A 229 1.47 -8.54 16.28
C SER A 229 0.63 -9.28 17.32
N GLU A 230 0.94 -9.08 18.60
CA GLU A 230 0.03 -9.45 19.69
C GLU A 230 -1.30 -8.65 19.64
N THR A 231 -1.32 -7.55 18.87
CA THR A 231 -2.50 -6.74 18.60
C THR A 231 -3.48 -7.56 17.76
N LYS A 232 -4.52 -8.09 18.40
CA LYS A 232 -5.61 -8.75 17.68
C LYS A 232 -6.46 -7.71 16.96
N PRO A 233 -6.94 -7.98 15.72
CA PRO A 233 -7.93 -7.11 15.11
C PRO A 233 -9.11 -6.91 16.04
N GLU A 234 -9.67 -5.71 16.02
CA GLU A 234 -10.89 -5.38 16.74
C GLU A 234 -11.99 -6.29 16.18
N SER A 235 -12.12 -7.47 16.79
CA SER A 235 -13.16 -8.41 16.50
C SER A 235 -14.44 -7.66 16.76
N THR A 236 -15.25 -7.49 15.71
CA THR A 236 -16.60 -6.94 15.74
C THR A 236 -17.38 -7.55 16.89
N ALA A 237 -17.27 -6.95 18.08
CA ALA A 237 -18.01 -7.31 19.27
C ALA A 237 -19.38 -6.62 19.19
N ALA A 238 -20.12 -6.88 18.11
CA ALA A 238 -21.52 -6.49 17.94
C ALA A 238 -22.14 -7.19 16.71
N SER A 239 -22.18 -8.52 16.68
CA SER A 239 -23.20 -9.27 15.93
C SER A 239 -23.38 -10.66 16.56
N THR A 240 -23.89 -10.66 17.78
CA THR A 240 -24.52 -11.84 18.39
C THR A 240 -25.78 -11.38 19.10
N ALA A 241 -26.71 -10.85 18.32
CA ALA A 241 -28.08 -10.57 18.74
C ALA A 241 -29.02 -10.67 17.55
N SER A 242 -29.01 -11.83 16.89
CA SER A 242 -30.15 -12.38 16.14
C SER A 242 -29.80 -13.82 15.84
N GLU A 243 -30.03 -14.66 16.83
CA GLU A 243 -30.24 -16.09 16.68
C GLU A 243 -31.42 -16.28 15.71
N PRO A 244 -31.23 -16.81 14.48
CA PRO A 244 -32.36 -17.38 13.78
C PRO A 244 -32.66 -18.68 14.50
N ALA A 245 -33.76 -18.68 15.27
CA ALA A 245 -34.30 -19.86 15.92
C ALA A 245 -34.25 -21.06 14.96
N MET A 246 -33.56 -22.11 15.38
CA MET A 246 -33.62 -23.42 14.74
C MET A 246 -35.10 -23.85 14.70
N MET A 247 -35.71 -23.77 13.52
CA MET A 247 -36.98 -24.46 13.28
C MET A 247 -36.64 -25.92 13.01
N ALA A 248 -37.21 -26.74 13.89
CA ALA A 248 -37.01 -28.17 14.00
C ALA A 248 -37.20 -28.91 12.68
N ASP A 249 -36.33 -29.90 12.50
CA ASP A 249 -36.48 -31.04 11.62
C ASP A 249 -37.81 -31.75 11.93
N SER A 250 -38.66 -31.93 10.92
CA SER A 250 -39.87 -32.77 11.04
C SER A 250 -40.12 -33.50 9.73
N GLU A 251 -39.62 -34.73 9.68
CA GLU A 251 -40.33 -35.94 9.23
C GLU A 251 -41.06 -35.88 7.88
N VAL A 252 -40.36 -36.15 6.77
CA VAL A 252 -40.97 -36.84 5.62
C VAL A 252 -39.99 -37.86 5.05
N GLN A 253 -39.87 -38.98 5.76
CA GLN A 253 -39.18 -40.16 5.25
C GLN A 253 -39.85 -41.42 5.79
N ASP A 254 -41.09 -41.66 5.36
CA ASP A 254 -41.67 -43.01 5.39
C ASP A 254 -42.94 -43.08 4.53
N ALA A 255 -42.75 -43.37 3.24
CA ALA A 255 -43.79 -43.93 2.37
C ALA A 255 -43.18 -44.52 1.09
N ILE A 256 -42.11 -45.30 1.20
CA ILE A 256 -41.68 -46.18 0.09
C ILE A 256 -41.31 -47.56 0.65
N LEU A 257 -42.30 -48.35 1.07
CA LEU A 257 -42.23 -49.80 0.94
C LEU A 257 -43.60 -50.48 1.13
N ALA A 258 -43.85 -51.48 0.27
CA ALA A 258 -44.83 -52.58 0.36
C ALA A 258 -46.18 -52.41 -0.37
N THR A 259 -46.15 -52.70 -1.68
CA THR A 259 -46.94 -53.73 -2.40
C THR A 259 -46.52 -53.64 -3.88
N GLY A 260 -46.05 -54.62 -4.65
CA GLY A 260 -46.00 -56.08 -4.54
C GLY A 260 -46.33 -56.65 -5.94
N GLY A 261 -45.36 -57.29 -6.62
CA GLY A 261 -45.52 -58.11 -7.86
C GLY A 261 -45.86 -57.34 -9.15
N GLU A 262 -45.45 -57.69 -10.38
CA GLU A 262 -44.98 -58.93 -10.99
C GLU A 262 -44.11 -58.61 -12.25
N THR A 263 -43.16 -59.50 -12.57
CA THR A 263 -42.27 -59.54 -13.77
C THR A 263 -42.98 -60.31 -14.93
N PRO A 264 -42.37 -60.69 -16.10
CA PRO A 264 -41.31 -60.14 -16.99
C PRO A 264 -41.72 -60.12 -18.49
N ALA A 265 -40.81 -59.60 -19.35
CA ALA A 265 -40.43 -60.03 -20.73
C ALA A 265 -40.22 -58.81 -21.63
N GLY A 266 -39.20 -58.65 -22.47
CA GLY A 266 -38.11 -59.51 -22.95
C GLY A 266 -37.60 -58.91 -24.27
N SER A 267 -36.36 -59.21 -24.66
CA SER A 267 -35.72 -59.01 -26.00
C SER A 267 -35.60 -57.55 -26.50
N ASP A 268 -34.65 -57.12 -27.34
CA ASP A 268 -33.52 -57.66 -28.09
C ASP A 268 -32.71 -56.40 -28.51
N ALA A 269 -31.38 -56.34 -28.36
CA ALA A 269 -30.37 -56.74 -29.34
C ALA A 269 -30.21 -55.84 -30.59
N ALA A 270 -28.93 -55.71 -30.98
CA ALA A 270 -28.36 -55.34 -32.29
C ALA A 270 -28.22 -53.82 -32.60
N SER A 271 -26.98 -53.31 -32.67
CA SER A 271 -26.14 -53.18 -33.91
C SER A 271 -26.38 -51.80 -34.54
N SER A 272 -25.44 -51.06 -35.14
CA SER A 272 -24.16 -51.31 -35.84
C SER A 272 -23.61 -49.89 -36.14
N GLU A 273 -22.32 -49.60 -35.95
CA GLU A 273 -21.23 -49.72 -36.92
C GLU A 273 -21.24 -48.71 -38.10
N ALA A 274 -20.02 -48.28 -38.44
CA ALA A 274 -19.51 -47.67 -39.68
C ALA A 274 -19.52 -46.13 -39.74
N ALA A 275 -18.36 -45.46 -39.74
CA ALA A 275 -17.31 -45.42 -40.78
C ALA A 275 -17.81 -44.71 -42.06
N ALA A 276 -17.05 -43.97 -42.85
CA ALA A 276 -15.71 -43.37 -42.86
C ALA A 276 -15.63 -42.63 -44.22
N ALA A 277 -14.57 -41.82 -44.39
CA ALA A 277 -14.05 -41.35 -45.69
C ALA A 277 -14.96 -40.39 -46.47
N GLY A 278 -14.49 -39.54 -47.37
CA GLY A 278 -13.18 -39.05 -47.82
C GLY A 278 -13.47 -37.60 -48.26
N GLU A 279 -12.62 -36.83 -48.92
CA GLU A 279 -11.74 -37.18 -50.03
C GLU A 279 -11.14 -35.85 -50.51
N GLU A 280 -9.81 -35.82 -50.74
CA GLU A 280 -9.11 -35.08 -51.83
C GLU A 280 -9.17 -33.53 -51.80
N ALA A 281 -8.23 -32.74 -52.32
CA ALA A 281 -7.01 -32.90 -53.12
C ALA A 281 -6.41 -31.47 -53.14
N ASP A 282 -5.11 -31.24 -52.94
CA ASP A 282 -3.99 -31.41 -53.87
C ASP A 282 -3.51 -30.08 -54.47
N SER A 283 -2.20 -30.08 -54.69
CA SER A 283 -1.40 -29.22 -55.57
C SER A 283 -0.91 -27.89 -55.02
N THR A 284 0.27 -27.39 -55.39
CA THR A 284 1.59 -27.92 -55.81
C THR A 284 2.43 -26.65 -56.00
N ALA A 285 3.73 -26.78 -55.75
CA ALA A 285 4.87 -25.94 -56.15
C ALA A 285 4.64 -24.78 -57.14
N GLU A 286 5.36 -23.67 -56.97
CA GLU A 286 6.53 -23.37 -57.82
C GLU A 286 7.39 -22.23 -57.22
N SER A 287 8.69 -22.37 -57.44
CA SER A 287 9.79 -21.43 -57.25
C SER A 287 9.68 -20.21 -58.16
N GLU A 288 10.33 -19.09 -57.83
CA GLU A 288 11.29 -18.40 -58.71
C GLU A 288 11.85 -17.11 -58.08
N ALA A 289 13.09 -16.82 -58.47
CA ALA A 289 13.98 -15.78 -57.96
C ALA A 289 14.00 -14.54 -58.88
N ALA A 290 14.38 -13.38 -58.32
CA ALA A 290 15.15 -12.27 -58.93
C ALA A 290 15.11 -11.09 -57.93
N SER A 291 16.22 -10.64 -57.31
CA SER A 291 17.36 -9.87 -57.83
C SER A 291 17.01 -8.43 -58.27
N ASP A 292 17.46 -7.44 -57.47
CA ASP A 292 17.99 -6.12 -57.88
C ASP A 292 18.65 -5.47 -56.62
N ALA A 293 19.99 -5.41 -56.51
CA ALA A 293 20.90 -4.34 -56.96
C ALA A 293 20.66 -3.00 -56.20
N GLU A 294 21.41 -2.65 -55.14
CA GLU A 294 22.78 -2.11 -55.04
C GLU A 294 22.73 -0.64 -54.49
N PRO A 295 23.86 -0.01 -54.07
CA PRO A 295 23.95 0.69 -52.78
C PRO A 295 24.23 2.21 -52.92
N GLN A 296 24.15 2.96 -51.81
CA GLN A 296 24.86 4.23 -51.70
C GLN A 296 25.73 4.29 -50.46
N ALA A 297 27.03 4.32 -50.75
CA ALA A 297 28.08 4.78 -49.86
C ALA A 297 27.99 6.31 -49.70
N GLU A 298 28.29 6.81 -48.50
CA GLU A 298 29.16 7.98 -48.37
C GLU A 298 29.93 7.90 -47.04
N SER A 299 31.22 7.59 -47.18
CA SER A 299 32.25 7.81 -46.18
C SER A 299 32.98 9.09 -46.56
N ALA A 300 33.02 10.09 -45.67
CA ALA A 300 34.07 11.10 -45.67
C ALA A 300 34.46 11.45 -44.23
N ALA A 301 35.71 11.15 -43.93
CA ALA A 301 36.42 11.40 -42.69
C ALA A 301 36.60 12.89 -42.39
N SER A 302 36.78 13.23 -41.11
CA SER A 302 37.82 14.18 -40.74
C SER A 302 38.32 13.90 -39.33
N ALA A 303 39.63 13.69 -39.24
CA ALA A 303 40.40 13.61 -38.02
C ALA A 303 41.01 14.98 -37.68
N ALA A 304 41.34 15.14 -36.40
CA ALA A 304 42.33 16.05 -35.82
C ALA A 304 42.05 17.57 -35.81
N ALA A 305 41.83 18.08 -34.59
CA ALA A 305 42.59 19.17 -33.97
C ALA A 305 42.43 19.10 -32.44
#